data_AF-A0A7V9P4S6-F1
#
_entry.id   AF-A0A7V9P4S6-F1
#
_cell.length_a   1.000
_cell.length_b   1.000
_cell.length_c   1.000
_cell.angle_alpha   90.00
_cell.angle_beta   90.00
_cell.angle_gamma   90.00
#
_symmetry.space_group_name_H-M   'P 1'
#
loop_
_entity.id
_entity.type
_entity.pdbx_description
1 polymer ?
#
loop_
_entity_poly.entity_id
_entity_poly.type
_entity_poly.pdbx_seq_one_letter_code
_entity_poly.pdbx_strand_id
1 'polypeptide(L)'
;MTDWNPRTNGTLRGFLIIIALAAALTAAGQAGAVGLSVVFLVLRIAFIVVIAIFVYRLWRSNREEISMWPTRARVVLYGGALLALVDVAATIITPWPTGGLEALVFFFVLAASIFAIWRVWHDQHTYAY
;
A
#
# COMPACT_ATOMS: atom_id res chain seq x y z
N MET A 1 -6.29 20.08 -56.11
CA MET A 1 -5.41 20.67 -55.08
C MET A 1 -6.33 21.10 -53.94
N THR A 2 -6.73 20.15 -53.11
CA THR A 2 -7.69 20.38 -52.01
C THR A 2 -6.97 21.11 -50.88
N ASP A 3 -7.32 22.36 -50.71
CA ASP A 3 -6.93 23.25 -49.63
C ASP A 3 -7.50 22.74 -48.31
N TRP A 4 -6.79 21.80 -47.70
CA TRP A 4 -7.02 21.41 -46.31
C TRP A 4 -6.73 22.62 -45.42
N ASN A 5 -7.78 23.38 -45.07
CA ASN A 5 -7.72 24.53 -44.18
C ASN A 5 -7.55 24.05 -42.71
N PRO A 6 -6.41 24.29 -42.04
CA PRO A 6 -6.14 23.80 -40.68
C PRO A 6 -6.91 24.53 -39.57
N ARG A 7 -7.80 25.48 -39.92
CA ARG A 7 -8.50 26.36 -38.95
C ARG A 7 -9.76 25.76 -38.33
N THR A 8 -9.96 24.45 -38.37
CA THR A 8 -10.98 23.80 -37.55
C THR A 8 -10.45 23.69 -36.12
N ASN A 9 -10.84 24.66 -35.27
CA ASN A 9 -10.63 24.78 -33.82
C ASN A 9 -9.62 23.77 -33.25
N GLY A 10 -8.36 24.17 -33.11
CA GLY A 10 -7.31 23.33 -32.53
C GLY A 10 -7.71 22.70 -31.19
N THR A 11 -8.53 23.42 -30.40
CA THR A 11 -9.14 22.93 -29.17
C THR A 11 -10.13 21.79 -29.41
N LEU A 12 -11.00 21.89 -30.42
CA LEU A 12 -11.95 20.85 -30.77
C LEU A 12 -11.23 19.60 -31.30
N ARG A 13 -10.20 19.80 -32.13
CA ARG A 13 -9.35 18.71 -32.61
C ARG A 13 -8.58 18.04 -31.47
N GLY A 14 -8.06 18.83 -30.53
CA GLY A 14 -7.43 18.33 -29.31
C GLY A 14 -8.41 17.53 -28.45
N PHE A 15 -9.62 18.04 -28.22
CA PHE A 15 -10.68 17.34 -27.49
C PHE A 15 -11.08 16.04 -28.19
N LEU A 16 -11.22 16.03 -29.52
CA LEU A 16 -11.53 14.82 -30.29
C LEU A 16 -10.41 13.78 -30.20
N ILE A 17 -9.14 14.20 -30.20
CA ILE A 17 -8.00 13.29 -29.98
C ILE A 17 -8.02 12.73 -28.56
N ILE A 18 -8.31 13.55 -27.55
CA ILE A 18 -8.40 13.11 -26.15
C ILE A 18 -9.57 12.13 -25.97
N ILE A 19 -10.75 12.43 -26.53
CA ILE A 19 -11.92 11.55 -26.47
C ILE A 19 -11.64 10.23 -27.21
N ALA A 20 -11.01 10.28 -28.39
CA ALA A 20 -10.64 9.09 -29.14
C ALA A 20 -9.62 8.22 -28.38
N LEU A 21 -8.62 8.83 -27.74
CA LEU A 21 -7.65 8.14 -26.89
C LEU A 21 -8.32 7.55 -25.64
N ALA A 22 -9.18 8.31 -24.96
CA ALA A 22 -9.91 7.84 -23.79
C ALA A 22 -10.84 6.67 -24.14
N ALA A 23 -11.55 6.74 -25.26
CA ALA A 23 -12.40 5.65 -25.75
C ALA A 23 -11.56 4.43 -26.16
N ALA A 24 -10.41 4.62 -26.82
CA ALA A 24 -9.50 3.54 -27.19
C ALA A 24 -8.90 2.84 -25.96
N LEU A 25 -8.47 3.59 -24.95
CA LEU A 25 -7.96 3.06 -23.68
C LEU A 25 -9.06 2.32 -22.90
N THR A 26 -10.27 2.86 -22.90
CA THR A 26 -11.43 2.23 -22.24
C THR A 26 -11.80 0.93 -22.96
N ALA A 27 -11.89 0.94 -24.29
CA ALA A 27 -12.20 -0.24 -25.09
C ALA A 27 -11.09 -1.31 -25.02
N ALA A 28 -9.82 -0.90 -25.00
CA ALA A 28 -8.70 -1.80 -24.76
C ALA A 28 -8.74 -2.41 -23.34
N GLY A 29 -9.20 -1.64 -22.35
CA GLY A 29 -9.46 -2.13 -20.99
C GLY A 29 -10.59 -3.16 -20.89
N GLN A 30 -11.56 -3.13 -21.81
CA GLN A 30 -12.67 -4.10 -21.86
C GLN A 30 -12.27 -5.46 -22.45
N ALA A 31 -11.23 -5.52 -23.30
CA ALA A 31 -10.84 -6.74 -24.00
C ALA A 31 -9.76 -7.58 -23.27
N GLY A 32 -9.14 -7.06 -22.21
CA GLY A 32 -8.11 -7.80 -21.50
C GLY A 32 -7.39 -6.95 -20.47
N ALA A 33 -7.82 -7.12 -19.22
CA ALA A 33 -7.27 -6.55 -18.00
C ALA A 33 -5.79 -6.91 -17.73
N VAL A 34 -4.96 -7.25 -18.72
CA VAL A 34 -3.56 -7.65 -18.56
C VAL A 34 -2.68 -6.44 -18.21
N GLY A 35 -2.85 -5.31 -18.89
CA GLY A 35 -2.05 -4.11 -18.61
C GLY A 35 -2.31 -3.56 -17.19
N LEU A 36 -3.58 -3.39 -16.84
CA LEU A 36 -3.95 -2.85 -15.53
C LEU A 36 -3.65 -3.83 -14.39
N SER A 37 -3.93 -5.13 -14.55
CA SER A 37 -3.63 -6.13 -13.50
C SER A 37 -2.14 -6.29 -13.27
N VAL A 38 -1.31 -6.28 -14.32
CA VAL A 38 0.14 -6.33 -14.19
C VAL A 38 0.66 -5.07 -13.51
N VAL A 39 0.18 -3.87 -13.89
CA VAL A 39 0.55 -2.61 -13.23
C VAL A 39 0.14 -2.62 -11.76
N PHE A 40 -1.08 -3.04 -11.44
CA PHE A 40 -1.54 -3.17 -10.05
C PHE A 40 -0.72 -4.18 -9.23
N LEU A 41 -0.37 -5.32 -9.83
CA LEU A 41 0.47 -6.33 -9.19
C LEU A 41 1.88 -5.78 -8.91
N VAL A 42 2.49 -5.10 -9.88
CA VAL A 42 3.81 -4.47 -9.72
C VAL A 42 3.77 -3.38 -8.65
N LEU A 43 2.76 -2.50 -8.67
CA LEU A 43 2.57 -1.47 -7.64
C LEU A 43 2.39 -2.07 -6.25
N ARG A 44 1.60 -3.14 -6.12
CA ARG A 44 1.39 -3.84 -4.85
C ARG A 44 2.70 -4.41 -4.31
N ILE A 45 3.49 -5.07 -5.15
CA ILE A 45 4.81 -5.61 -4.77
C ILE A 45 5.77 -4.48 -4.39
N ALA A 46 5.87 -3.43 -5.21
CA ALA A 46 6.75 -2.29 -4.95
C ALA A 46 6.41 -1.60 -3.62
N PHE A 47 5.11 -1.42 -3.34
CA PHE A 47 4.65 -0.83 -2.09
C PHE A 47 5.04 -1.67 -0.86
N ILE A 48 4.85 -2.99 -0.93
CA ILE A 48 5.29 -3.92 0.13
C ILE A 48 6.80 -3.86 0.33
N VAL A 49 7.59 -3.84 -0.76
CA VAL A 49 9.05 -3.75 -0.69
C VAL A 49 9.51 -2.45 -0.03
N VAL A 50 8.90 -1.31 -0.38
CA VAL A 50 9.22 -0.01 0.23
C VAL A 50 8.94 -0.03 1.73
N ILE A 51 7.77 -0.54 2.14
CA ILE A 51 7.43 -0.68 3.56
C ILE A 51 8.41 -1.61 4.27
N ALA A 52 8.73 -2.76 3.69
CA ALA A 52 9.66 -3.72 4.27
C ALA A 52 11.06 -3.12 4.46
N ILE A 53 11.56 -2.36 3.47
CA ILE A 53 12.84 -1.65 3.58
C ILE A 53 12.78 -0.59 4.69
N PHE A 54 11.70 0.17 4.77
CA PHE A 54 11.53 1.20 5.80
C PHE A 54 11.53 0.59 7.21
N VAL A 55 10.72 -0.45 7.43
CA VAL A 55 10.65 -1.17 8.71
C VAL A 55 12.00 -1.82 9.04
N TYR A 56 12.65 -2.46 8.07
CA TYR A 56 13.98 -3.05 8.28
C TYR A 56 15.03 -2.01 8.66
N ARG A 57 15.05 -0.84 7.99
CA ARG A 57 15.98 0.24 8.34
C ARG A 57 15.72 0.77 9.75
N LEU A 58 14.46 1.02 10.09
CA LEU A 58 14.08 1.50 11.43
C LEU A 58 14.43 0.49 12.51
N TRP A 59 14.17 -0.79 12.28
CA TRP A 59 14.57 -1.86 13.19
C TRP A 59 16.09 -1.95 13.29
N ARG A 60 16.81 -1.90 12.16
CA ARG A 60 18.27 -2.03 12.13
C ARG A 60 18.98 -0.89 12.86
N SER A 61 18.49 0.34 12.78
CA SER A 61 19.09 1.47 13.52
C SER A 61 18.87 1.36 15.02
N ASN A 62 17.72 0.85 15.44
CA ASN A 62 17.32 0.83 16.86
C ASN A 62 17.48 -0.55 17.52
N ARG A 63 18.01 -1.56 16.81
CA ARG A 63 18.12 -2.94 17.32
C ARG A 63 18.91 -3.05 18.62
N GLU A 64 19.95 -2.22 18.79
CA GLU A 64 20.81 -2.24 19.97
C GLU A 64 20.07 -1.66 21.18
N GLU A 65 19.34 -0.57 20.98
CA GLU A 65 18.48 0.03 22.01
C GLU A 65 17.34 -0.92 22.42
N ILE A 66 16.63 -1.49 21.45
CA ILE A 66 15.56 -2.47 21.70
C ILE A 66 16.10 -3.67 22.48
N SER A 67 17.37 -4.03 22.27
CA SER A 67 18.05 -5.11 22.99
C SER A 67 18.42 -4.79 24.44
N MET A 68 18.16 -3.56 24.90
CA MET A 68 18.29 -3.12 26.30
C MET A 68 16.93 -2.97 26.99
N TRP A 69 15.85 -2.87 26.22
CA TRP A 69 14.49 -2.71 26.77
C TRP A 69 14.05 -3.88 27.65
N PRO A 70 13.16 -3.67 28.64
CA PRO A 70 12.62 -4.76 29.45
C PRO A 70 11.87 -5.78 28.59
N THR A 71 11.91 -7.07 28.98
CA THR A 71 11.34 -8.19 28.21
C THR A 71 9.87 -7.96 27.83
N ARG A 72 9.06 -7.37 28.73
CA ARG A 72 7.65 -7.03 28.45
C ARG A 72 7.49 -6.12 27.22
N ALA A 73 8.36 -5.12 27.07
CA ALA A 73 8.28 -4.15 25.97
C ALA A 73 8.69 -4.81 24.66
N ARG A 74 9.72 -5.66 24.67
CA ARG A 74 10.12 -6.45 23.50
C ARG A 74 9.00 -7.39 23.06
N VAL A 75 8.39 -8.12 23.99
CA VAL A 75 7.29 -9.05 23.68
C VAL A 75 6.11 -8.33 23.03
N VAL A 76 5.72 -7.15 23.52
CA VAL A 76 4.63 -6.38 22.91
C VAL A 76 5.02 -5.83 21.54
N LEU A 77 6.25 -5.34 21.36
CA LEU A 77 6.72 -4.83 20.08
C LEU A 77 6.79 -5.94 19.02
N TYR A 78 7.44 -7.06 19.34
CA TYR A 78 7.56 -8.20 18.42
C TYR A 78 6.22 -8.93 18.25
N GLY A 79 5.42 -9.03 19.31
CA GLY A 79 4.08 -9.62 19.26
C GLY A 79 3.13 -8.83 18.38
N GLY A 80 3.11 -7.49 18.52
CA GLY A 80 2.35 -6.61 17.63
C GLY A 80 2.81 -6.72 16.18
N ALA A 81 4.12 -6.76 15.93
CA ALA A 81 4.66 -6.91 14.58
C ALA A 81 4.29 -8.27 13.96
N LEU A 82 4.38 -9.35 14.75
CA LEU A 82 3.97 -10.69 14.32
C LEU A 82 2.48 -10.74 14.02
N LEU A 83 1.65 -10.11 14.86
CA LEU A 83 0.21 -10.08 14.69
C LEU A 83 -0.19 -9.33 13.42
N ALA A 84 0.41 -8.16 13.16
CA ALA A 84 0.24 -7.43 11.90
C ALA A 84 0.64 -8.27 10.68
N LEU A 85 1.77 -9.01 10.78
CA LEU A 85 2.23 -9.88 9.70
C LEU A 85 1.27 -11.05 9.44
N VAL A 86 0.76 -11.70 10.49
CA VAL A 86 -0.21 -12.79 10.36
C VAL A 86 -1.51 -12.27 9.75
N ASP A 87 -1.98 -11.10 10.19
CA ASP A 87 -3.17 -10.45 9.67
C ASP A 87 -3.05 -10.19 8.16
N VAL A 88 -1.94 -9.61 7.71
CA VAL A 88 -1.68 -9.38 6.28
C VAL A 88 -1.47 -10.70 5.52
N ALA A 89 -0.75 -11.67 6.08
CA ALA A 89 -0.51 -12.97 5.45
C ALA A 89 -1.81 -13.76 5.24
N ALA A 90 -2.77 -13.63 6.16
CA ALA A 90 -4.10 -14.22 6.02
C ALA A 90 -4.80 -13.74 4.74
N THR A 91 -4.58 -12.48 4.33
CA THR A 91 -5.15 -11.92 3.07
C THR A 91 -4.58 -12.52 1.78
N ILE A 92 -3.46 -13.24 1.88
CA ILE A 92 -2.78 -13.86 0.74
C ILE A 92 -3.10 -15.36 0.68
N ILE A 93 -3.17 -16.02 1.85
CA ILE A 93 -3.32 -17.47 1.97
C ILE A 93 -4.80 -17.88 1.97
N THR A 94 -5.68 -17.00 2.46
CA THR A 94 -7.11 -17.29 2.59
C THR A 94 -7.95 -16.24 1.85
N PRO A 95 -9.22 -16.53 1.50
CA PRO A 95 -10.13 -15.54 0.90
C PRO A 95 -10.48 -14.37 1.82
N TRP A 96 -9.94 -14.32 3.04
CA TRP A 96 -10.24 -13.31 4.02
C TRP A 96 -9.54 -11.97 3.69
N PRO A 97 -10.18 -10.81 3.91
CA PRO A 97 -11.59 -10.60 4.21
C PRO A 97 -12.49 -10.72 2.97
N THR A 98 -13.62 -11.42 3.09
CA THR A 98 -14.64 -11.60 2.04
C THR A 98 -15.78 -10.57 2.13
N GLY A 99 -16.08 -10.09 3.34
CA GLY A 99 -17.19 -9.16 3.61
C GLY A 99 -16.78 -7.83 4.23
N GLY A 100 -17.70 -6.87 4.25
CA GLY A 100 -17.45 -5.52 4.81
C GLY A 100 -17.11 -5.53 6.30
N LEU A 101 -17.77 -6.39 7.09
CA LEU A 101 -17.47 -6.52 8.53
C LEU A 101 -16.08 -7.14 8.76
N GLU A 102 -15.70 -8.14 7.96
CA GLU A 102 -14.38 -8.76 8.04
C GLU A 102 -13.28 -7.77 7.66
N ALA A 103 -13.53 -6.91 6.67
CA ALA A 103 -12.61 -5.84 6.33
C ALA A 103 -12.43 -4.83 7.49
N LEU A 104 -13.52 -4.49 8.21
CA LEU A 104 -13.41 -3.65 9.41
C LEU A 104 -12.59 -4.32 10.51
N VAL A 105 -12.77 -5.64 10.72
CA VAL A 105 -11.96 -6.41 11.68
C VAL A 105 -10.49 -6.40 11.27
N PHE A 106 -10.17 -6.64 10.00
CA PHE A 106 -8.80 -6.54 9.47
C PHE A 106 -8.19 -5.17 9.77
N PHE A 107 -8.86 -4.08 9.37
CA PHE A 107 -8.32 -2.74 9.62
C PHE A 107 -8.20 -2.42 11.10
N PHE A 108 -9.14 -2.89 11.93
CA PHE A 108 -9.09 -2.70 13.38
C PHE A 108 -7.91 -3.44 14.01
N VAL A 109 -7.69 -4.71 13.64
CA VAL A 109 -6.59 -5.54 14.13
C VAL A 109 -5.25 -4.95 13.70
N LEU A 110 -5.11 -4.59 12.43
CA LEU A 110 -3.93 -3.91 11.90
C LEU A 110 -3.67 -2.59 12.65
N ALA A 111 -4.69 -1.75 12.83
CA ALA A 111 -4.54 -0.48 13.55
C ALA A 111 -4.16 -0.69 15.03
N ALA A 112 -4.78 -1.66 15.70
CA ALA A 112 -4.47 -1.99 17.09
C ALA A 112 -3.02 -2.50 17.24
N SER A 113 -2.53 -3.33 16.30
CA SER A 113 -1.15 -3.80 16.31
C SER A 113 -0.14 -2.65 16.12
N ILE A 114 -0.41 -1.75 15.16
CA ILE A 114 0.45 -0.59 14.89
C ILE A 114 0.45 0.35 16.10
N PHE A 115 -0.73 0.59 16.70
CA PHE A 115 -0.86 1.41 17.89
C PHE A 115 -0.11 0.82 19.09
N ALA A 116 -0.19 -0.49 19.31
CA ALA A 116 0.54 -1.15 20.39
C ALA A 116 2.07 -1.00 20.22
N ILE A 117 2.58 -1.18 19.00
CA ILE A 117 4.00 -0.97 18.68
C ILE A 117 4.39 0.49 18.93
N TRP A 118 3.61 1.43 18.39
CA TRP A 118 3.86 2.86 18.52
C TRP A 118 3.82 3.33 19.98
N ARG A 119 2.86 2.83 20.77
CA ARG A 119 2.75 3.14 22.20
C ARG A 119 4.00 2.70 22.97
N VAL A 120 4.44 1.45 22.78
CA VAL A 120 5.65 0.95 23.44
C VAL A 120 6.87 1.76 23.01
N TRP A 121 6.97 2.06 21.71
CA TRP A 121 8.03 2.89 21.18
C TRP A 121 8.10 4.25 21.86
N HIS A 122 6.97 4.95 21.91
CA HIS A 122 6.85 6.27 22.54
C HIS A 122 7.18 6.21 24.03
N ASP A 123 6.67 5.21 24.76
CA ASP A 123 6.96 5.04 26.18
C ASP A 123 8.48 4.86 26.41
N GLN A 124 9.16 4.03 25.62
CA GLN A 124 10.60 3.83 25.81
C GLN A 124 11.44 5.07 25.44
N HIS A 125 11.05 5.82 24.40
CA HIS A 125 11.78 7.03 24.00
C HIS A 125 11.53 8.22 24.94
N THR A 126 10.42 8.23 25.69
CA THR A 126 10.10 9.31 26.64
C THR A 126 10.80 9.13 27.99
N TYR A 127 11.12 7.89 28.37
CA TYR A 127 11.71 7.57 29.69
C TYR A 127 13.20 7.19 29.66
N ALA A 128 13.85 7.22 28.49
CA ALA A 128 15.28 6.92 28.34
C ALA A 128 16.22 8.11 28.66
N TYR A 129 15.81 9.02 29.56
CA TYR A 129 16.66 10.10 30.07
C TYR A 129 17.55 9.64 31.23
#